data_AF-A0A2D6HH27-F1
#
_entry.id   AF-A0A2D6HH27-F1
#
_cell.length_a   1.000
_cell.length_b   1.000
_cell.length_c   1.000
_cell.angle_alpha   90.00
_cell.angle_beta   90.00
_cell.angle_gamma   90.00
#
_symmetry.space_group_name_H-M   'P 1'
#
loop_
_entity.id
_entity.type
_entity.pdbx_description
1 polymer ?
#
loop_
_entity_poly.entity_id
_entity_poly.type
_entity_poly.pdbx_seq_one_letter_code
_entity_poly.pdbx_strand_id
1 'polypeptide(L)' 'MPPTFLYKLGKLLEGLGLLVILVGLSMSIGVGLEDDGLASMAAEFQGLMVGGALFALGYLLERGAGGR' A
#
# COMPACT_ATOMS: atom_id res chain seq x y z
N MET A 1 -17.88 9.08 19.14
CA MET A 1 -17.61 7.89 18.32
C MET A 1 -17.08 8.37 16.98
N PRO A 2 -15.98 7.81 16.46
CA PRO A 2 -15.59 8.00 15.07
C PRO A 2 -16.82 7.81 14.16
N PRO A 3 -17.05 8.65 13.15
CA PRO A 3 -18.04 8.32 12.14
C PRO A 3 -17.62 6.97 11.53
N THR A 4 -18.44 5.94 11.74
CA THR A 4 -18.15 4.54 11.40
C THR A 4 -17.71 4.38 9.94
N PHE A 5 -18.17 5.28 9.08
CA PHE A 5 -17.77 5.37 7.68
C PHE A 5 -16.29 5.71 7.48
N LEU A 6 -15.74 6.74 8.15
CA LEU A 6 -14.33 7.15 7.98
C LEU A 6 -13.38 6.07 8.49
N TYR A 7 -13.74 5.42 9.59
CA TYR A 7 -12.99 4.28 10.12
C TYR A 7 -12.94 3.12 9.12
N LYS A 8 -14.09 2.71 8.56
CA LYS A 8 -14.17 1.66 7.55
C LYS A 8 -13.40 2.02 6.27
N LEU A 9 -13.49 3.28 5.84
CA LEU A 9 -12.76 3.78 4.68
C LEU A 9 -11.25 3.76 4.91
N GLY A 10 -10.78 4.21 6.08
CA GLY A 10 -9.38 4.14 6.47
C GLY A 10 -8.84 2.72 6.43
N LYS A 11 -9.56 1.76 7.04
CA LYS A 11 -9.21 0.34 6.99
C LYS A 11 -9.18 -0.25 5.57
N LEU A 12 -10.11 0.16 4.72
CA LEU A 12 -10.15 -0.29 3.33
C LEU A 12 -8.93 0.24 2.55
N LEU A 13 -8.55 1.50 2.77
CA LEU A 13 -7.37 2.10 2.14
C LEU A 13 -6.06 1.49 2.64
N GLU A 14 -5.96 1.18 3.94
CA GLU A 14 -4.84 0.39 4.50
C GLU A 14 -4.72 -0.98 3.81
N GLY A 15 -5.84 -1.71 3.71
CA GLY A 15 -5.86 -3.02 3.06
C GLY A 15 -5.48 -2.95 1.58
N LEU A 16 -5.99 -1.96 0.84
CA LEU A 16 -5.62 -1.74 -0.56
C LEU A 16 -4.15 -1.34 -0.72
N GLY A 17 -3.63 -0.52 0.17
CA GLY A 17 -2.21 -0.14 0.18
C GLY A 17 -1.30 -1.37 0.34
N LEU A 18 -1.62 -2.25 1.30
CA LEU A 18 -0.89 -3.51 1.49
C LEU A 18 -1.00 -4.44 0.28
N LEU A 19 -2.17 -4.52 -0.35
CA LEU A 19 -2.38 -5.31 -1.57
C LEU A 19 -1.48 -4.82 -2.71
N VAL A 20 -1.40 -3.50 -2.93
CA VAL A 20 -0.55 -2.91 -3.96
C VAL A 20 0.93 -3.17 -3.68
N ILE A 21 1.37 -3.05 -2.43
CA ILE A 21 2.74 -3.41 -2.02
C ILE A 21 3.03 -4.89 -2.33
N LEU A 22 2.11 -5.79 -1.97
CA LEU A 22 2.23 -7.23 -2.23
C LEU A 22 2.33 -7.54 -3.72
N VAL A 23 1.50 -6.92 -4.55
CA VAL A 23 1.53 -7.10 -6.01
C VAL A 23 2.85 -6.58 -6.58
N GLY A 24 3.29 -5.39 -6.18
CA GLY A 24 4.57 -4.83 -6.63
C GLY A 24 5.78 -5.69 -6.26
N LEU A 25 5.81 -6.22 -5.03
CA LEU A 25 6.82 -7.18 -4.59
C LEU A 25 6.77 -8.48 -5.39
N SER A 26 5.57 -9.01 -5.64
CA SER A 26 5.41 -10.26 -6.39
C SER A 26 5.87 -10.10 -7.84
N MET A 27 5.58 -8.96 -8.46
CA MET A 27 6.05 -8.62 -9.80
C MET A 27 7.57 -8.43 -9.83
N SER A 28 8.14 -7.74 -8.84
CA SER A 28 9.59 -7.59 -8.72
C SER A 28 10.31 -8.94 -8.64
N ILE A 29 9.83 -9.85 -7.80
CA ILE A 29 10.43 -11.19 -7.68
C ILE A 29 10.42 -11.91 -9.04
N GLY A 30 9.35 -11.78 -9.83
CA GLY A 30 9.30 -12.33 -11.18
C GLY A 30 10.37 -11.73 -12.10
N VAL A 31 10.47 -10.40 -12.14
CA VAL A 31 11.40 -9.68 -13.04
C VAL A 31 12.86 -9.83 -12.59
N GLY A 32 13.12 -9.88 -11.28
CA GLY A 32 14.45 -10.07 -10.71
C GLY A 32 15.03 -11.46 -10.98
N LEU A 33 14.20 -12.45 -11.33
CA LEU A 33 14.63 -13.78 -11.77
C LEU A 33 15.01 -13.81 -13.28
N GLU A 34 14.64 -12.78 -14.05
CA GLU A 34 14.93 -12.64 -15.48
C GLU A 34 16.16 -11.73 -15.77
N ASP A 35 17.00 -11.46 -14.76
CA ASP A 35 18.22 -10.61 -14.82
C ASP A 35 18.00 -9.12 -15.16
N ASP A 36 16.75 -8.65 -15.23
CA ASP A 36 16.39 -7.26 -15.51
C ASP A 36 16.35 -6.40 -14.22
N GLY A 37 17.50 -6.33 -13.53
CA GLY A 37 17.61 -5.74 -12.19
C GLY A 37 17.07 -4.31 -12.06
N LEU A 38 17.29 -3.45 -13.07
CA LEU A 38 16.77 -2.07 -13.09
C LEU A 38 15.25 -2.00 -13.22
N ALA A 39 14.64 -2.89 -14.00
CA ALA A 39 13.20 -2.95 -14.17
C ALA A 39 12.52 -3.51 -12.90
N SER A 40 13.14 -4.52 -12.26
CA SER A 40 12.65 -5.05 -10.98
C SER A 40 12.64 -3.96 -9.90
N MET A 41 13.72 -3.16 -9.80
CA MET A 41 13.84 -2.09 -8.82
C MET A 41 12.81 -0.98 -9.03
N ALA A 42 12.50 -0.66 -10.30
CA ALA A 42 11.46 0.31 -10.62
C ALA A 42 10.06 -0.20 -10.24
N ALA A 43 9.78 -1.49 -10.45
CA ALA A 43 8.53 -2.12 -10.07
C ALA A 43 8.36 -2.16 -8.53
N GLU A 44 9.42 -2.48 -7.79
CA GLU A 44 9.43 -2.38 -6.32
C GLU A 44 9.14 -0.96 -5.86
N PHE A 45 9.88 0.01 -6.40
CA PHE A 45 9.76 1.39 -5.98
C PHE A 45 8.35 1.94 -6.22
N GLN A 46 7.75 1.63 -7.37
CA GLN A 46 6.37 2.02 -7.66
C GLN A 46 5.36 1.33 -6.73
N GLY A 47 5.48 0.01 -6.53
CA GLY A 47 4.60 -0.72 -5.63
C GLY A 47 4.66 -0.21 -4.20
N LEU A 48 5.87 0.07 -3.71
CA LEU A 48 6.12 0.55 -2.36
C LEU A 48 5.67 2.00 -2.16
N MET A 49 5.91 2.88 -3.13
CA MET A 49 5.48 4.28 -3.06
C MET A 49 3.96 4.41 -3.17
N VAL A 50 3.33 3.77 -4.16
CA VAL A 50 1.89 3.87 -4.38
C VAL A 50 1.12 3.18 -3.26
N GLY A 51 1.51 1.95 -2.92
CA GLY A 51 0.86 1.19 -1.86
C GLY A 51 1.15 1.77 -0.47
N GLY A 52 2.36 2.27 -0.23
CA GLY A 52 2.73 2.96 1.01
C GLY A 52 1.96 4.28 1.20
N ALA A 53 1.76 5.05 0.14
CA ALA A 53 0.95 6.28 0.20
C ALA A 53 -0.53 5.97 0.50
N LEU A 54 -1.11 4.96 -0.17
CA LEU A 54 -2.47 4.48 0.12
C LEU A 54 -2.62 4.04 1.58
N PHE A 55 -1.65 3.26 2.07
CA PHE A 55 -1.64 2.81 3.45
C PHE A 55 -1.54 3.98 4.43
N ALA A 56 -0.61 4.90 4.22
CA ALA A 56 -0.42 6.06 5.08
C ALA A 56 -1.65 6.97 5.13
N LEU A 57 -2.33 7.18 3.99
CA LEU A 57 -3.58 7.92 3.93
C LEU A 57 -4.71 7.22 4.68
N GLY A 58 -4.84 5.89 4.52
CA GLY A 58 -5.80 5.08 5.27
C GLY A 58 -5.58 5.16 6.78
N TYR A 59 -4.32 5.06 7.20
CA TYR A 59 -3.90 5.14 8.60
C TYR A 59 -4.17 6.51 9.22
N LEU A 60 -3.84 7.60 8.50
CA LEU A 60 -4.13 8.96 8.96
C LEU A 60 -5.64 9.22 9.06
N LEU A 61 -6.43 8.67 8.13
CA LEU A 61 -7.90 8.72 8.18
C LEU A 61 -8.46 7.96 9.38
N GLU A 62 -7.95 6.76 9.69
CA GLU A 62 -8.35 6.00 10.87
C GLU A 62 -8.04 6.77 12.17
N ARG A 63 -6.82 7.29 12.30
CA ARG A 63 -6.41 8.05 13.48
C ARG A 63 -7.17 9.37 13.63
N GLY A 64 -7.38 10.08 12.53
CA GLY A 64 -8.17 11.31 12.50
C GLY A 64 -9.65 11.07 12.85
N ALA A 65 -10.20 9.90 12.50
CA ALA A 65 -11.55 9.53 12.88
C ALA A 65 -11.68 9.20 14.37
N GLY A 66 -10.59 9.00 15.11
CA GLY A 66 -10.61 8.65 16.53
C GLY A 66 -10.34 7.18 16.81
N GLY A 67 -9.70 6.47 15.88
CA GLY A 67 -9.00 5.23 16.18
C GLY A 67 -7.90 5.52 17.22
N ARG A 68 -8.10 5.01 18.44
CA ARG A 68 -7.11 5.05 19.52
C ARG A 68 -6.16 3.88 19.36
#